data_AF-A0AAP0F8X5-F1
#
_entry.id   AF-A0AAP0F8X5-F1
#
_cell.length_a   1.000
_cell.length_b   1.000
_cell.length_c   1.000
_cell.angle_alpha   90.00
_cell.angle_beta   90.00
_cell.angle_gamma   90.00
#
_symmetry.space_group_name_H-M   'P 1'
#
loop_
_entity.id
_entity.type
_entity.pdbx_description
1 polymer ?
#
loop_
_entity_poly.entity_id
_entity_poly.type
_entity_poly.pdbx_seq_one_letter_code
_entity_poly.pdbx_strand_id
1 'polypeptide(L)' 'MYNLDRVMRQFGLKQRIPPLHSISIELRKIDLRGKTDKDWSTEHSAYLCLWNERVSNIATDDILKKPLKFYDPYML' A
#
# COMPACT_ATOMS: atom_id res chain seq x y z
N MET A 1 28.45 5.74 8.09
CA MET A 1 27.65 6.03 6.89
C MET A 1 26.38 5.20 6.98
N TYR A 2 25.25 5.80 7.37
CA TYR A 2 23.99 5.08 7.55
C TYR A 2 23.36 4.86 6.16
N ASN A 3 23.46 3.63 5.64
CA ASN A 3 22.62 3.21 4.53
C ASN A 3 21.19 3.06 5.06
N LEU A 4 20.37 4.08 4.81
CA LEU A 4 18.93 3.97 4.92
C LEU A 4 18.45 3.15 3.71
N ASP A 5 18.58 1.83 3.79
CA ASP A 5 17.81 0.91 2.95
C ASP A 5 16.34 1.06 3.34
N ARG A 6 15.70 2.15 2.88
CA ARG A 6 14.27 2.37 3.08
C ARG A 6 13.55 1.35 2.21
N VAL A 7 13.27 0.19 2.83
CA VAL A 7 12.25 -0.79 2.47
C VAL A 7 12.12 -1.00 0.95
N MET A 8 13.05 -1.76 0.36
CA MET A 8 12.78 -2.44 -0.92
C MET A 8 11.68 -3.49 -0.69
N ARG A 9 10.41 -3.09 -0.72
CA ARG A 9 9.26 -4.01 -0.70
C ARG A 9 8.16 -3.35 -1.52
N GLN A 10 7.69 -3.91 -2.63
CA GLN A 10 7.35 -5.32 -2.79
C GLN A 10 7.63 -5.81 -4.24
N PHE A 11 8.36 -6.92 -4.36
CA PHE A 11 8.56 -7.74 -5.57
C PHE A 11 9.38 -7.15 -6.73
N GLY A 12 10.23 -6.14 -6.49
CA GLY A 12 11.12 -5.59 -7.52
C GLY A 12 10.44 -4.69 -8.55
N LEU A 13 9.14 -4.44 -8.37
CA LEU A 13 8.37 -3.48 -9.16
C LEU A 13 8.62 -2.05 -8.69
N LYS A 14 8.69 -1.12 -9.64
CA LYS A 14 8.70 0.30 -9.36
C LYS A 14 7.34 0.66 -8.75
N GLN A 15 7.35 1.08 -7.49
CA GLN A 15 6.12 1.57 -6.87
C GLN A 15 5.69 2.89 -7.54
N ARG A 16 4.47 3.36 -7.28
CA ARG A 16 4.09 4.77 -7.47
C ARG A 16 4.12 5.49 -6.13
N ILE A 17 4.62 6.73 -6.10
CA ILE A 17 4.63 7.54 -4.89
C ILE A 17 3.16 7.84 -4.60
N PRO A 18 2.63 7.43 -3.44
CA PRO A 18 1.25 7.72 -3.10
C PRO A 18 1.04 9.24 -3.15
N PRO A 19 -0.11 9.72 -3.66
CA PRO A 19 -0.42 11.13 -3.57
C PRO A 19 -0.40 11.56 -2.09
N LEU A 20 -0.05 12.83 -1.85
CA LEU A 20 -0.11 13.40 -0.52
C LEU A 20 -1.53 13.21 0.04
N HIS A 21 -1.63 12.31 1.00
CA HIS A 21 -2.88 11.99 1.65
C HIS A 21 -3.19 13.06 2.69
N SER A 22 -4.31 13.76 2.53
CA SER A 22 -4.82 14.65 3.58
C SER A 22 -5.32 13.80 4.75
N ILE A 23 -4.56 13.81 5.86
CA ILE A 23 -4.97 13.19 7.13
C ILE A 23 -6.13 14.03 7.67
N SER A 24 -7.34 13.72 7.21
CA SER A 24 -8.55 14.41 7.66
C SER A 24 -8.73 14.21 9.17
N ILE A 25 -9.38 15.16 9.82
CA ILE A 25 -9.75 15.04 11.24
C ILE A 25 -10.62 13.79 11.46
N GLU A 26 -11.42 13.40 10.46
CA GLU A 26 -12.24 12.18 10.50
C GLU A 26 -11.42 10.90 10.62
N LEU A 27 -10.24 10.81 9.98
CA LEU A 27 -9.36 9.66 10.16
C LEU A 27 -8.80 9.57 11.58
N ARG A 28 -8.59 10.70 12.26
CA ARG A 28 -8.16 10.73 13.68
C ARG A 28 -9.27 10.34 14.65
N LYS A 29 -10.53 10.37 14.21
CA LYS A 29 -11.68 9.88 14.99
C LYS A 29 -11.87 8.37 14.86
N ILE A 30 -11.18 7.72 13.92
CA ILE A 30 -11.17 6.26 13.84
C ILE A 30 -10.33 5.76 15.02
N ASP A 31 -11.02 5.30 16.06
CA ASP A 31 -10.37 4.62 17.17
C ASP A 31 -10.23 3.12 16.87
N LEU A 32 -9.30 2.46 17.57
CA LEU A 32 -9.08 1.01 17.46
C LEU A 32 -10.17 0.18 18.17
N ARG A 33 -11.28 0.81 18.56
CA ARG A 33 -12.40 0.09 19.17
C ARG A 33 -13.07 -0.68 18.05
N GLY A 34 -13.22 -1.98 18.25
CA GLY A 34 -13.92 -2.83 17.29
C GLY A 34 -15.32 -2.26 16.99
N LYS A 35 -15.67 -2.18 15.72
CA LYS A 35 -17.04 -1.80 15.31
C LYS A 35 -17.94 -3.01 15.46
N THR A 36 -18.75 -3.01 16.51
CA THR A 36 -19.69 -4.10 16.84
C THR A 36 -20.99 -4.04 16.04
N ASP A 37 -21.27 -2.89 15.43
CA ASP A 37 -22.40 -2.62 14.54
C ASP A 37 -22.14 -3.03 13.08
N LYS A 38 -20.89 -3.40 12.75
CA LYS A 38 -20.50 -3.80 11.40
C LYS A 38 -20.51 -5.31 11.23
N ASP A 39 -21.25 -5.77 10.23
CA ASP A 39 -21.06 -7.10 9.66
C ASP A 39 -19.85 -7.10 8.71
N TRP A 40 -18.69 -7.47 9.25
CA TRP A 40 -17.45 -7.59 8.50
C TRP A 40 -17.50 -8.64 7.39
N SER A 41 -18.36 -9.66 7.50
CA SER A 41 -18.53 -10.68 6.46
C SER A 41 -19.14 -10.05 5.21
N THR A 42 -20.17 -9.23 5.39
CA THR A 42 -20.81 -8.53 4.28
C THR A 42 -19.91 -7.44 3.72
N GLU A 43 -19.33 -6.58 4.56
CA GLU A 43 -18.45 -5.47 4.15
C GLU A 43 -17.24 -5.97 3.34
N HIS A 44 -16.64 -7.10 3.73
CA HIS A 44 -15.42 -7.62 3.10
C HIS A 44 -15.66 -8.70 2.04
N SER A 45 -16.91 -9.08 1.77
CA SER A 45 -17.26 -10.08 0.75
C SER A 45 -16.62 -9.79 -0.61
N ALA A 46 -16.61 -8.53 -1.05
CA ALA A 46 -15.97 -8.11 -2.30
C ALA A 46 -14.45 -8.36 -2.31
N TYR A 47 -13.76 -8.12 -1.18
CA TYR A 47 -12.32 -8.39 -1.07
C TYR A 47 -12.02 -9.89 -1.06
N LEU A 48 -12.90 -10.73 -0.52
CA LEU A 48 -12.77 -12.18 -0.61
C LEU A 48 -12.89 -12.66 -2.06
N CYS A 49 -13.82 -12.10 -2.84
CA CYS A 49 -13.90 -12.40 -4.28
C CYS A 49 -12.61 -12.01 -5.01
N LEU A 50 -12.09 -10.79 -4.78
CA LEU A 50 -10.82 -10.34 -5.36
C LEU A 50 -9.64 -11.27 -4.98
N TRP A 51 -9.61 -11.74 -3.73
CA TRP A 51 -8.57 -12.66 -3.26
C TRP A 51 -8.68 -14.06 -3.89
N ASN A 52 -9.90 -14.56 -4.11
CA ASN A 52 -10.12 -15.81 -4.81
C ASN A 52 -9.61 -15.73 -6.27
N GLU A 53 -9.71 -14.56 -6.88
CA GLU A 53 -9.21 -14.26 -8.22
C GLU A 53 -7.77 -13.71 -8.23
N ARG A 54 -7.01 -13.87 -7.14
CA ARG A 54 -5.67 -13.25 -7.00
C ARG A 54 -4.69 -13.60 -8.13
N VAL A 55 -4.82 -14.79 -8.74
CA VAL A 55 -3.96 -15.21 -9.86
C VAL A 55 -4.19 -14.36 -11.12
N SER A 56 -5.42 -13.87 -11.30
CA SER A 56 -5.79 -12.96 -12.38
C SER A 56 -5.46 -11.50 -12.06
N ASN A 57 -5.18 -11.18 -10.79
CA ASN A 57 -4.95 -9.83 -10.28
C ASN A 57 -3.49 -9.64 -9.81
N ILE A 58 -2.53 -10.17 -10.56
CA ILE A 58 -1.11 -9.99 -10.27
C ILE A 58 -0.70 -8.57 -10.69
N ALA A 59 -0.10 -7.83 -9.75
CA ALA A 59 0.45 -6.52 -10.05
C ALA A 59 1.56 -6.63 -11.09
N THR A 60 1.41 -5.88 -12.20
CA THR A 60 2.41 -5.76 -13.25
C THR A 60 2.85 -4.30 -13.33
N ASP A 61 4.12 -4.03 -13.06
CA ASP A 61 4.73 -2.71 -13.25
C ASP A 61 6.15 -2.90 -13.81
N ASP A 62 6.83 -1.80 -14.12
CA ASP A 62 8.22 -1.84 -14.54
C ASP A 62 9.10 -2.34 -13.40
N ILE A 63 9.97 -3.30 -13.69
CA ILE A 63 10.99 -3.74 -12.75
C ILE A 63 11.99 -2.59 -12.53
N LEU A 64 12.38 -2.35 -11.28
CA LEU A 64 13.49 -1.45 -10.94
C LEU A 64 14.81 -2.04 -11.45
N LYS A 65 15.17 -1.72 -12.70
CA LYS A 65 16.39 -2.20 -13.36
C LYS A 65 17.68 -1.55 -12.83
N LYS A 66 17.58 -0.45 -12.10
CA LYS A 66 18.72 0.36 -11.62
C LYS A 66 18.48 0.81 -10.18
N PRO A 67 19.56 0.99 -9.38
CA PRO A 67 19.43 1.55 -8.04
C PRO A 67 18.81 2.95 -8.12
N LEU A 68 17.93 3.26 -7.16
CA LEU A 68 17.35 4.59 -7.02
C LEU A 68 18.46 5.61 -6.78
N LYS A 69 18.39 6.75 -7.48
CA LYS A 69 19.35 7.83 -7.28
C LYS A 69 19.02 8.58 -5.99
N PHE A 70 20.02 9.20 -5.38
CA PHE A 70 19.81 9.98 -4.13
C PHE A 70 18.75 11.08 -4.25
N TYR A 71 18.63 11.70 -5.43
CA TYR A 71 17.65 12.75 -5.73
C TYR A 71 16.38 12.21 -6.42
N ASP A 72 16.17 10.90 -6.41
CA ASP A 72 14.92 10.32 -6.91
C ASP A 72 13.77 10.82 -6.01
N PRO A 73 12.59 11.19 -6.56
CA PRO A 73 11.43 11.59 -5.77
C PRO A 73 11.04 10.60 -4.67
N TYR A 74 11.44 9.32 -4.79
CA TYR A 74 11.30 8.31 -3.74
C TYR A 74 12.18 8.49 -2.50
N MET A 75 13.31 9.18 -2.66
CA MET A 75 14.33 9.36 -1.62
C MET A 75 14.17 10.69 -0.86
N LEU A 76 13.22 11.53 -1.29
CA LEU A 76 12.91 12.84 -0.71
C LEU A 76 11.75 12.75 0.30
#